data_AF-A0A0S4JU31-F1
#
_entry.id   AF-A0A0S4JU31-F1
#
_cell.length_a   1.000
_cell.length_b   1.000
_cell.length_c   1.000
_cell.angle_alpha   90.00
_cell.angle_beta   90.00
_cell.angle_gamma   90.00
#
_symmetry.space_group_name_H-M   'P 1'
#
loop_
_entity.id
_entity.type
_entity.pdbx_description
1 polymer ?
#
loop_
_entity_poly.entity_id
_entity_poly.type
_entity_poly.pdbx_seq_one_letter_code
_entity_poly.pdbx_strand_id
1 'polypeptide(L)'
;MDMSFTGLLTYVDQLTHHPLYQGPKVEAIQPSGTKRKQKMTHLSLSTEQPFNADDICFSMQEVIFAMLIEVTERAMAQCNINDVLIVGGVGCNVRLQEMMQAMVRQRGGRCFDMDDRYCIDNGCMIAYAGLLEFLGGAFTPMNKATVTQRFRTDDVYVTWRD
;
A
#
# COMPACT_ATOMS: atom_id res chain seq x y z
N MET A 1 -5.98 -0.14 -10.77
CA MET A 1 -4.95 0.87 -11.06
C MET A 1 -3.74 0.44 -10.26
N ASP A 2 -2.69 -0.04 -10.91
CA ASP A 2 -1.51 -0.54 -10.20
C ASP A 2 -0.56 0.63 -9.93
N MET A 3 -0.37 0.95 -8.65
CA MET A 3 0.65 1.90 -8.22
C MET A 3 1.92 1.13 -7.86
N SER A 4 3.00 1.38 -8.60
CA SER A 4 4.31 0.78 -8.33
C SER A 4 5.20 1.81 -7.63
N PHE A 5 5.68 1.45 -6.43
CA PHE A 5 6.69 2.21 -5.70
C PHE A 5 8.11 1.70 -6.02
N THR A 6 8.29 1.08 -7.19
CA THR A 6 9.61 0.59 -7.64
C THR A 6 10.57 1.75 -7.76
N GLY A 7 11.78 1.59 -7.20
CA GLY A 7 12.79 2.64 -7.19
C GLY A 7 12.76 3.55 -5.96
N LEU A 8 11.72 3.48 -5.11
CA LEU A 8 11.66 4.22 -3.85
C LEU A 8 12.86 3.91 -2.96
N LEU A 9 13.21 2.63 -2.81
CA LEU A 9 14.39 2.21 -2.04
C LEU A 9 15.69 2.77 -2.62
N THR A 10 15.83 2.79 -3.95
CA THR A 10 17.00 3.37 -4.62
C THR A 10 17.06 4.88 -4.41
N TYR A 11 15.91 5.56 -4.43
CA TYR A 11 15.84 7.00 -4.17
C TYR A 11 16.21 7.33 -2.72
N VAL A 12 15.70 6.58 -1.75
CA VAL A 12 16.04 6.74 -0.33
C VAL A 12 17.54 6.47 -0.10
N ASP A 13 18.10 5.45 -0.74
CA ASP A 13 19.55 5.17 -0.67
C ASP A 13 20.39 6.32 -1.24
N GLN A 14 19.93 6.99 -2.30
CA GLN A 14 20.61 8.19 -2.81
C GLN A 14 20.51 9.37 -1.82
N LEU A 15 19.38 9.53 -1.13
CA LEU A 15 19.20 10.58 -0.12
C LEU A 15 20.14 10.42 1.07
N THR A 16 20.37 9.19 1.56
CA THR A 16 21.26 8.94 2.70
C THR A 16 22.74 9.18 2.39
N HIS A 17 23.10 9.24 1.10
CA HIS A 17 24.45 9.56 0.63
C HIS A 17 24.58 11.03 0.17
N HIS A 18 23.51 11.82 0.22
CA HIS A 18 23.51 13.21 -0.23
C HIS A 18 24.30 14.12 0.74
N PRO A 19 25.05 15.14 0.28
CA PRO A 19 25.85 16.02 1.14
C PRO A 19 25.07 16.77 2.24
N LEU A 20 23.77 17.00 2.03
CA LEU A 20 22.89 17.65 3.00
C LEU A 20 22.33 16.71 4.08
N TYR A 21 22.53 15.39 3.95
CA TYR A 21 22.05 14.43 4.93
C TYR A 21 22.93 14.39 6.19
N GLN A 22 22.30 14.53 7.35
CA GLN A 22 22.97 14.64 8.66
C GLN A 22 22.82 13.39 9.55
N GLY A 23 22.28 12.30 9.04
CA GLY A 23 22.11 11.06 9.81
C GLY A 23 23.31 10.11 9.74
N PRO A 24 23.27 8.99 10.50
CA PRO A 24 24.25 7.92 10.36
C PRO A 24 24.23 7.41 8.91
N LYS A 25 25.42 7.27 8.33
CA LYS A 25 25.56 6.69 7.00
C LYS A 25 25.17 5.22 7.07
N VAL A 26 24.15 4.85 6.31
CA VAL A 26 23.71 3.46 6.19
C VAL A 26 24.68 2.77 5.25
N GLU A 27 25.20 1.60 5.62
CA GLU A 27 25.95 0.78 4.67
C GLU A 27 25.04 0.42 3.50
N ALA A 28 25.52 0.64 2.28
CA ALA A 28 24.75 0.31 1.08
C ALA A 28 24.25 -1.14 1.17
N ILE A 29 22.93 -1.33 1.07
CA ILE A 29 22.32 -2.66 1.01
C ILE A 29 22.87 -3.31 -0.26
N GLN A 30 23.86 -4.20 -0.11
CA GLN A 30 24.40 -4.93 -1.26
C GLN A 30 23.29 -5.84 -1.77
N PRO A 31 22.77 -5.63 -3.00
CA PRO A 31 21.82 -6.57 -3.56
C PRO A 31 22.53 -7.90 -3.74
N SER A 32 21.88 -8.99 -3.32
CA SER A 32 22.25 -10.36 -3.69
C SER A 32 21.98 -10.58 -5.19
N GLY A 33 22.79 -9.95 -6.05
CA GLY A 33 22.63 -10.06 -7.50
C GLY A 33 23.31 -8.92 -8.26
N THR A 34 24.24 -9.30 -9.13
CA THR A 34 24.89 -8.53 -10.22
C THR A 34 25.28 -7.08 -9.91
N LYS A 35 26.58 -6.86 -9.68
CA LYS A 35 27.24 -5.54 -9.50
C LYS A 35 27.01 -4.61 -10.70
N ARG A 36 25.87 -3.93 -10.74
CA ARG A 36 25.68 -2.77 -11.63
C ARG A 36 26.31 -1.58 -10.92
N LYS A 37 27.46 -1.09 -11.41
CA LYS A 37 28.07 0.17 -10.94
C LYS A 37 27.01 1.27 -11.08
N GLN A 38 26.39 1.66 -9.97
CA GLN A 38 25.48 2.80 -9.95
C GLN A 38 26.32 4.06 -10.14
N LYS A 39 26.21 4.67 -11.32
CA LYS A 39 26.64 6.05 -11.49
C LYS A 39 25.76 6.90 -10.58
N MET A 40 26.36 7.59 -9.61
CA MET A 40 25.68 8.67 -8.89
C MET A 40 25.25 9.71 -9.93
N THR A 41 23.99 9.66 -10.34
CA THR A 41 23.32 10.79 -10.96
C THR A 41 23.13 11.84 -9.88
N HIS A 42 23.57 13.06 -10.14
CA HIS A 42 23.44 14.19 -9.21
C HIS A 42 21.96 14.37 -8.87
N LEU A 43 21.55 13.93 -7.67
CA LEU A 43 20.18 14.08 -7.20
C LEU A 43 19.95 15.57 -6.94
N SER A 44 19.12 16.21 -7.77
CA SER A 44 18.71 17.60 -7.55
C SER A 44 17.59 17.63 -6.52
N LEU A 45 17.85 18.20 -5.35
CA LEU A 45 16.84 18.46 -4.34
C LEU A 45 16.26 19.86 -4.51
N SER A 46 14.98 20.03 -4.17
CA SER A 46 14.30 21.34 -4.11
C SER A 46 14.63 22.13 -2.85
N THR A 47 15.37 21.54 -1.91
CA THR A 47 15.78 22.14 -0.65
C THR A 47 17.30 22.27 -0.56
N GLU A 48 17.74 23.39 0.01
CA GLU A 48 19.13 23.62 0.40
C GLU A 48 19.36 23.35 1.89
N GLN A 49 18.30 23.03 2.64
CA GLN A 49 18.40 22.78 4.06
C GLN A 49 18.92 21.36 4.35
N PRO A 50 19.75 21.19 5.39
CA PRO A 50 20.11 19.87 5.87
C PRO A 50 18.89 19.08 6.33
N PHE A 51 18.94 17.77 6.18
CA PHE A 51 17.85 16.87 6.57
C PHE A 51 18.39 15.57 7.17
N ASN A 52 17.54 14.83 7.87
CA ASN A 52 17.88 13.56 8.51
C ASN A 52 16.90 12.44 8.15
N ALA A 53 17.01 11.29 8.83
CA ALA A 53 16.14 10.14 8.56
C ALA A 53 14.67 10.40 8.91
N ASP A 54 14.40 11.20 9.94
CA ASP A 54 13.04 11.53 10.37
C ASP A 54 12.33 12.38 9.31
N ASP A 55 13.04 13.33 8.70
CA ASP A 55 12.53 14.14 7.59
C ASP A 55 12.18 13.30 6.37
N ILE A 56 13.02 12.30 6.05
CA ILE A 56 12.78 11.36 4.95
C ILE A 56 11.55 10.50 5.27
N CYS A 57 11.48 9.92 6.46
CA CYS A 57 10.36 9.07 6.89
C CYS A 57 9.04 9.83 6.87
N PHE A 58 9.03 11.06 7.39
CA PHE A 58 7.87 11.95 7.38
C PHE A 58 7.44 12.26 5.95
N SER A 59 8.36 12.80 5.14
CA SER A 59 8.06 13.20 3.76
C SER A 59 7.58 12.02 2.91
N MET A 60 8.19 10.85 3.09
CA MET A 60 7.81 9.63 2.39
C MET A 60 6.40 9.18 2.77
N GLN A 61 6.05 9.17 4.05
CA GLN A 61 4.69 8.84 4.50
C GLN A 61 3.67 9.82 3.93
N GLU A 62 3.90 11.13 4.08
CA GLU A 62 2.97 12.15 3.59
C GLU A 62 2.74 12.05 2.08
N VAL A 63 3.81 11.90 1.30
CA VAL A 63 3.72 11.85 -0.17
C VAL A 63 3.04 10.55 -0.63
N ILE A 64 3.43 9.39 -0.08
CA ILE A 64 2.82 8.11 -0.46
C ILE A 64 1.35 8.07 -0.06
N PHE A 65 1.02 8.45 1.16
CA PHE A 65 -0.36 8.38 1.64
C PHE A 65 -1.25 9.40 0.94
N ALA A 66 -0.76 10.60 0.62
CA ALA A 66 -1.50 11.56 -0.20
C ALA A 66 -1.87 10.98 -1.57
N MET A 67 -0.94 10.29 -2.25
CA MET A 67 -1.24 9.63 -3.52
C MET A 67 -2.28 8.51 -3.37
N LEU A 68 -2.19 7.70 -2.30
CA LEU A 68 -3.17 6.64 -2.05
C LEU A 68 -4.57 7.20 -1.80
N ILE A 69 -4.66 8.29 -1.03
CA ILE A 69 -5.93 8.96 -0.70
C ILE A 69 -6.53 9.60 -1.94
N GLU A 70 -5.72 10.26 -2.77
CA GLU A 70 -6.18 10.85 -4.02
C GLU A 70 -6.80 9.80 -4.96
N VAL A 71 -6.12 8.66 -5.15
CA VAL A 71 -6.64 7.57 -5.98
C VAL A 71 -7.91 6.98 -5.38
N THR A 72 -7.95 6.82 -4.06
CA THR A 72 -9.15 6.33 -3.34
C THR A 72 -10.32 7.28 -3.53
N GLU A 73 -10.11 8.59 -3.34
CA GLU A 73 -11.14 9.61 -3.52
C GLU A 73 -11.69 9.63 -4.96
N ARG A 74 -10.80 9.53 -5.96
CA ARG A 74 -11.22 9.43 -7.37
C ARG A 74 -12.09 8.19 -7.61
N ALA A 75 -11.71 7.04 -7.05
CA ALA A 75 -12.49 5.81 -7.16
C ALA A 75 -13.85 5.93 -6.45
N MET A 76 -13.89 6.55 -5.27
CA MET A 76 -15.14 6.81 -4.55
C MET A 76 -16.11 7.67 -5.36
N ALA A 77 -15.60 8.75 -5.96
CA ALA A 77 -16.40 9.63 -6.82
C ALA A 77 -16.93 8.88 -8.05
N GLN A 78 -16.11 8.02 -8.67
CA GLN A 78 -16.51 7.23 -9.83
C GLN A 78 -17.56 6.16 -9.49
N CYS A 79 -17.46 5.51 -8.32
CA CYS A 79 -18.38 4.46 -7.88
C CYS A 79 -19.62 5.00 -7.15
N ASN A 80 -19.71 6.32 -6.94
CA ASN A 80 -20.76 6.97 -6.15
C ASN A 80 -20.91 6.35 -4.74
N ILE A 81 -19.79 6.15 -4.05
CA ILE A 81 -19.72 5.63 -2.68
C ILE A 81 -19.14 6.67 -1.74
N ASN A 82 -19.59 6.64 -0.48
CA ASN A 82 -19.11 7.55 0.57
C ASN A 82 -18.29 6.84 1.64
N ASP A 83 -18.41 5.52 1.76
CA ASP A 83 -17.69 4.75 2.77
C ASP A 83 -16.41 4.13 2.20
N VAL A 84 -15.36 4.08 3.02
CA VAL A 84 -14.09 3.44 2.70
C VAL A 84 -13.73 2.45 3.80
N LEU A 85 -13.25 1.28 3.41
CA LEU A 85 -12.64 0.30 4.30
C LEU A 85 -11.15 0.20 3.98
N ILE A 86 -10.29 0.38 4.98
CA ILE A 86 -8.85 0.18 4.85
C ILE A 86 -8.52 -1.25 5.32
N VAL A 87 -7.84 -2.02 4.48
CA VAL A 87 -7.37 -3.39 4.77
C VAL A 87 -5.89 -3.55 4.42
N GLY A 88 -5.29 -4.67 4.80
CA GLY A 88 -3.88 -4.98 4.56
C GLY A 88 -2.99 -4.47 5.68
N GLY A 89 -1.79 -5.04 5.83
CA GLY A 89 -0.89 -4.71 6.96
C GLY A 89 -0.47 -3.24 7.03
N VAL A 90 -0.36 -2.56 5.89
CA VAL A 90 -0.07 -1.10 5.84
C VAL A 90 -1.28 -0.27 6.31
N GLY A 91 -2.49 -0.84 6.24
CA GLY A 91 -3.72 -0.24 6.74
C GLY A 91 -3.72 0.02 8.25
N CYS A 92 -2.84 -0.65 9.00
CA CYS A 92 -2.63 -0.40 10.43
C CYS A 92 -1.84 0.89 10.72
N ASN A 93 -1.31 1.59 9.69
CA ASN A 93 -0.58 2.84 9.90
C ASN A 93 -1.55 3.96 10.32
N VAL A 94 -1.37 4.46 11.54
CA VAL A 94 -2.22 5.50 12.14
C VAL A 94 -2.26 6.77 11.28
N ARG A 95 -1.15 7.18 10.68
CA ARG A 95 -1.10 8.38 9.84
C ARG A 95 -1.91 8.22 8.55
N LEU A 96 -1.84 7.05 7.90
CA LEU A 96 -2.70 6.73 6.76
C LEU A 96 -4.19 6.77 7.14
N GLN A 97 -4.54 6.19 8.29
CA GLN A 97 -5.92 6.19 8.80
C GLN A 97 -6.42 7.62 9.08
N GLU A 98 -5.61 8.46 9.73
CA GLU A 98 -5.94 9.86 9.99
C GLU A 98 -6.22 10.65 8.71
N MET A 99 -5.32 10.54 7.72
CA MET A 99 -5.44 11.29 6.47
C MET A 99 -6.65 10.79 5.65
N MET A 100 -6.91 9.47 5.62
CA MET A 100 -8.09 8.90 4.96
C MET A 100 -9.39 9.33 5.66
N GLN A 101 -9.44 9.28 7.00
CA GLN A 101 -10.58 9.74 7.77
C GLN A 101 -10.88 11.22 7.50
N ALA A 102 -9.86 12.07 7.39
CA ALA A 102 -10.03 13.48 7.07
C ALA A 102 -10.70 13.67 5.69
N MET A 103 -10.22 12.97 4.67
CA MET A 103 -10.80 13.01 3.31
C MET A 103 -12.25 12.49 3.32
N VAL A 104 -12.51 11.34 3.92
CA VAL A 104 -13.84 10.71 3.92
C VAL A 104 -14.86 11.56 4.71
N ARG A 105 -14.45 12.22 5.80
CA ARG A 105 -15.30 13.16 6.55
C ARG A 105 -15.72 14.35 5.70
N GLN A 106 -14.82 14.90 4.87
CA GLN A 106 -15.16 16.01 3.95
C GLN A 106 -16.20 15.60 2.90
N ARG A 107 -16.28 14.30 2.58
CA ARG A 107 -17.29 13.71 1.68
C ARG A 107 -18.59 13.31 2.36
N GLY A 108 -18.70 13.49 3.68
CA GLY A 108 -19.87 13.06 4.47
C GLY A 108 -20.00 11.55 4.62
N GLY A 109 -18.89 10.81 4.49
CA GLY A 109 -18.84 9.36 4.56
C GLY A 109 -18.23 8.81 5.84
N ARG A 110 -18.02 7.50 5.89
CA ARG A 110 -17.38 6.80 7.02
C ARG A 110 -16.13 6.05 6.56
N CYS A 111 -15.05 6.23 7.32
CA CYS A 111 -13.84 5.44 7.15
C CYS A 111 -13.86 4.33 8.20
N PHE A 112 -13.67 3.10 7.76
CA PHE A 112 -13.54 1.92 8.61
C PHE A 112 -12.08 1.47 8.59
N ASP A 113 -11.46 1.51 9.76
CA ASP A 113 -10.22 0.80 10.05
C ASP A 113 -10.55 -0.52 10.75
N MET A 114 -9.78 -1.56 10.45
CA MET A 114 -9.98 -2.88 11.05
C MET A 114 -8.87 -3.15 12.06
N ASP A 115 -9.22 -3.89 13.11
CA ASP A 115 -8.28 -4.40 14.10
C ASP A 115 -7.09 -5.10 13.40
N ASP A 116 -5.88 -4.88 13.91
CA ASP A 116 -4.64 -5.36 13.31
C ASP A 116 -4.62 -6.87 13.08
N ARG A 117 -5.32 -7.63 13.95
CA ARG A 117 -5.48 -9.08 13.84
C ARG A 117 -6.23 -9.52 12.57
N TYR A 118 -7.03 -8.65 11.98
CA TYR A 118 -7.80 -8.92 10.77
C TYR A 118 -7.24 -8.21 9.52
N CYS A 119 -6.38 -7.20 9.69
CA CYS A 119 -5.73 -6.50 8.58
C CYS A 119 -4.55 -7.26 7.95
N ILE A 120 -3.84 -8.08 8.74
CA ILE A 120 -2.69 -8.87 8.27
C ILE A 120 -3.18 -10.19 7.67
N ASP A 121 -2.45 -10.74 6.70
CA ASP A 121 -2.76 -12.03 6.07
C ASP A 121 -3.02 -13.12 7.12
N ASN A 122 -4.25 -13.61 7.15
CA ASN A 122 -4.71 -14.59 8.13
C ASN A 122 -5.58 -15.68 7.51
N GLY A 123 -5.71 -16.83 8.19
CA GLY A 123 -6.56 -17.93 7.71
C GLY A 123 -8.06 -17.64 7.83
N CYS A 124 -8.45 -16.73 8.73
CA CYS A 124 -9.87 -16.42 8.98
C CYS A 124 -10.52 -15.71 7.79
N MET A 125 -9.83 -14.78 7.12
CA MET A 125 -10.35 -14.12 5.92
C MET A 125 -10.59 -15.11 4.77
N ILE A 126 -9.72 -16.13 4.63
CA ILE A 126 -9.87 -17.18 3.62
C ILE A 126 -11.04 -18.09 3.98
N ALA A 127 -11.13 -18.53 5.23
CA ALA A 127 -12.21 -19.38 5.71
C ALA A 127 -13.57 -18.68 5.59
N TYR A 128 -13.64 -17.38 5.91
CA TYR A 128 -14.87 -16.61 5.82
C TYR A 128 -15.30 -16.38 4.36
N ALA A 129 -14.39 -16.01 3.47
CA ALA A 129 -14.70 -15.88 2.04
C ALA A 129 -15.18 -17.22 1.44
N GLY A 130 -14.51 -18.33 1.77
CA GLY A 130 -14.93 -19.67 1.34
C GLY A 130 -16.28 -20.11 1.92
N LEU A 131 -16.58 -19.73 3.17
CA LEU A 131 -17.90 -19.96 3.77
C LEU A 131 -18.99 -19.17 3.03
N LEU A 132 -18.75 -17.90 2.71
CA LEU A 132 -19.70 -17.08 1.96
C LEU A 132 -19.95 -17.64 0.56
N GLU A 133 -18.90 -18.07 -0.14
CA GLU A 133 -19.00 -18.72 -1.46
C GLU A 133 -19.80 -20.04 -1.38
N PHE A 134 -19.52 -20.87 -0.39
CA PHE A 134 -20.26 -22.11 -0.13
C PHE A 134 -21.74 -21.86 0.16
N LEU A 135 -22.05 -20.88 1.02
CA LEU A 135 -23.44 -20.49 1.34
C LEU A 135 -24.16 -19.90 0.13
N GLY A 136 -23.43 -19.22 -0.76
CA GLY A 136 -23.91 -18.76 -2.07
C GLY A 136 -24.08 -19.88 -3.10
N GLY A 137 -23.93 -21.15 -2.72
CA GLY A 137 -24.15 -22.32 -3.57
C GLY A 137 -23.05 -22.58 -4.60
N ALA A 138 -21.90 -21.93 -4.47
CA ALA A 138 -20.74 -22.16 -5.35
C ALA A 138 -19.84 -23.25 -4.77
N PHE A 139 -19.33 -24.12 -5.67
CA PHE A 139 -18.49 -25.26 -5.31
C PHE A 139 -17.36 -25.40 -6.32
N THR A 140 -16.15 -25.69 -5.82
CA THR A 140 -14.98 -25.99 -6.66
C THR A 140 -14.74 -27.50 -6.70
N PRO A 141 -14.88 -28.17 -7.86
CA PRO A 141 -14.49 -29.57 -8.02
C PRO A 141 -13.00 -29.77 -7.69
N MET A 142 -12.65 -30.92 -7.11
CA MET A 142 -11.28 -31.16 -6.64
C MET A 142 -10.22 -31.05 -7.75
N ASN A 143 -10.53 -31.46 -8.98
CA ASN A 143 -9.64 -31.32 -10.13
C ASN A 143 -9.46 -29.87 -10.62
N LYS A 144 -10.26 -28.92 -10.12
CA LYS A 144 -10.19 -27.48 -10.37
C LYS A 144 -9.63 -26.69 -9.18
N ALA A 145 -9.45 -27.32 -8.02
CA ALA A 145 -8.80 -26.73 -6.85
C ALA A 145 -7.27 -26.65 -7.05
N THR A 146 -6.86 -25.86 -8.04
CA THR A 146 -5.45 -25.65 -8.42
C THR A 146 -4.96 -24.29 -7.95
N VAL A 147 -3.67 -24.01 -8.12
CA VAL A 147 -3.06 -22.74 -7.75
C VAL A 147 -3.02 -21.80 -8.97
N THR A 148 -3.47 -20.56 -8.77
CA THR A 148 -3.35 -19.48 -9.75
C THR A 148 -2.49 -18.36 -9.17
N GLN A 149 -1.23 -18.25 -9.60
CA GLN A 149 -0.28 -17.27 -9.05
C GLN A 149 -0.64 -15.81 -9.35
N ARG A 150 -1.39 -15.56 -10.43
CA ARG A 150 -1.83 -14.23 -10.87
C ARG A 150 -3.35 -14.17 -10.91
N PHE A 151 -3.98 -14.55 -9.81
CA PHE A 151 -5.43 -14.58 -9.72
C PHE A 151 -5.96 -13.14 -9.71
N ARG A 152 -6.80 -12.77 -10.69
CA ARG A 152 -7.31 -11.40 -10.78
C ARG A 152 -8.57 -11.25 -9.93
N THR A 153 -8.76 -10.08 -9.36
CA THR A 153 -9.95 -9.76 -8.54
C THR A 153 -11.25 -9.81 -9.35
N ASP A 154 -11.19 -9.54 -10.65
CA ASP A 154 -12.34 -9.57 -11.56
C ASP A 154 -12.62 -10.94 -12.20
N ASP A 155 -11.80 -11.97 -11.91
CA ASP A 155 -12.04 -13.35 -12.37
C ASP A 155 -13.04 -14.10 -11.46
N VAL A 156 -13.36 -13.56 -10.29
CA VAL A 156 -14.24 -14.20 -9.30
C VAL A 156 -15.68 -13.72 -9.49
N TYR A 157 -16.59 -14.65 -9.73
CA TYR A 157 -18.03 -14.37 -9.73
C TYR A 157 -18.57 -14.42 -8.30
N VAL A 158 -18.90 -13.25 -7.73
CA VAL A 158 -19.36 -13.11 -6.35
C VAL A 158 -20.85 -13.44 -6.25
N THR A 159 -21.20 -14.63 -5.75
CA THR A 159 -22.59 -15.11 -5.61
C THR A 159 -23.29 -14.68 -4.32
N TRP A 160 -22.54 -14.16 -3.34
CA TRP A 160 -23.00 -13.93 -1.96
C TRP A 160 -23.24 -12.45 -1.63
N ARG A 161 -23.36 -11.60 -2.65
CA ARG A 161 -23.49 -10.14 -2.48
C ARG A 161 -24.95 -9.65 -2.52
N ASP A 162 -25.90 -10.50 -2.85
CA ASP A 162 -27.33 -10.15 -3.02
C ASP A 162 -28.23 -10.83 -1.97
#